data_AF-A0A7C9BIP4-F1
#
_entry.id   AF-A0A7C9BIP4-F1
#
_cell.length_a   1.000
_cell.length_b   1.000
_cell.length_c   1.000
_cell.angle_alpha   90.00
_cell.angle_beta   90.00
_cell.angle_gamma   90.00
#
_symmetry.space_group_name_H-M   'P 1'
#
loop_
_entity.id
_entity.type
_entity.pdbx_description
1 polymer ?
#
loop_
_entity_poly.entity_id
_entity_poly.type
_entity_poly.pdbx_seq_one_letter_code
_entity_poly.pdbx_strand_id
1 'polypeptide(L)' 'MTPDEFQTALDQLGWKQSDFCRMAGVDKNTPSRWLKGTTPIPGWTPRFLGMALEIRRLATLIEPPKAA' A
#
# COMPACT_ATOMS: atom_id res chain seq x y z
N MET A 1 -3.14 10.57 -6.10
CA MET A 1 -3.71 10.20 -4.79
C MET A 1 -3.20 11.16 -3.74
N THR A 2 -3.97 11.41 -2.70
CA THR A 2 -3.58 12.24 -1.54
C THR A 2 -2.81 11.40 -0.51
N PRO A 3 -2.12 12.04 0.45
CA PRO A 3 -1.56 11.36 1.62
C PRO A 3 -2.55 10.46 2.36
N ASP A 4 -3.78 10.93 2.56
CA ASP A 4 -4.81 10.18 3.28
C ASP A 4 -5.28 8.95 2.49
N GLU A 5 -5.43 9.08 1.17
CA GLU A 5 -5.73 7.95 0.28
C GLU A 5 -4.59 6.93 0.28
N PHE A 6 -3.33 7.38 0.32
CA PHE A 6 -2.18 6.50 0.44
C PHE A 6 -2.20 5.72 1.75
N GLN A 7 -2.40 6.41 2.89
CA GLN A 7 -2.47 5.75 4.20
C GLN A 7 -3.65 4.78 4.28
N THR A 8 -4.82 5.18 3.77
CA THR A 8 -6.02 4.34 3.72
C THR A 8 -5.76 3.04 2.94
N ALA A 9 -5.07 3.12 1.80
CA ALA A 9 -4.72 1.92 1.02
C ALA A 9 -3.75 1.00 1.77
N LEU A 10 -2.79 1.56 2.54
CA LEU A 10 -1.90 0.76 3.39
C LEU A 10 -2.69 0.06 4.50
N ASP A 11 -3.61 0.76 5.15
CA ASP A 11 -4.44 0.20 6.22
C ASP A 11 -5.33 -0.93 5.70
N GLN A 12 -5.94 -0.74 4.52
CA GLN A 12 -6.70 -1.78 3.83
C GLN A 12 -5.86 -2.99 3.45
N LEU A 13 -4.57 -2.80 3.14
CA LEU A 13 -3.60 -3.87 2.89
C LEU A 13 -3.04 -4.48 4.18
N GLY A 14 -3.27 -3.87 5.34
CA GLY A 14 -2.62 -4.25 6.60
C GLY A 14 -1.11 -4.01 6.57
N TRP A 15 -0.66 -3.07 5.76
CA TRP A 15 0.75 -2.74 5.56
C TRP A 15 1.18 -1.55 6.40
N LYS A 16 2.39 -1.62 6.95
CA LYS A 16 3.12 -0.45 7.44
C LYS A 16 3.84 0.24 6.27
N GLN A 17 4.30 1.47 6.48
CA GLN A 17 5.16 2.17 5.50
C GLN A 17 6.41 1.36 5.13
N SER A 18 6.97 0.59 6.06
CA SER A 18 8.11 -0.31 5.81
C SER A 18 7.77 -1.45 4.85
N ASP A 19 6.54 -1.97 4.93
CA ASP A 19 6.08 -3.05 4.05
C ASP A 19 5.92 -2.50 2.64
N PHE A 20 5.32 -1.32 2.50
CA PHE A 20 5.26 -0.61 1.22
C PHE A 20 6.65 -0.37 0.62
N CYS A 21 7.62 0.08 1.42
CA CYS A 21 9.00 0.29 0.93
C CYS A 21 9.60 -1.01 0.38
N ARG A 22 9.40 -2.13 1.10
CA ARG A 22 9.87 -3.45 0.67
C ARG A 22 9.21 -3.91 -0.63
N MET A 23 7.90 -3.72 -0.74
CA MET A 23 7.11 -4.19 -1.89
C MET A 23 7.29 -3.33 -3.13
N ALA A 24 7.40 -2.01 -2.98
CA ALA A 24 7.53 -1.05 -4.08
C ALA A 24 8.99 -0.72 -4.45
N GLY A 25 9.97 -1.20 -3.66
CA GLY A 25 11.39 -0.96 -3.91
C GLY A 25 11.83 0.50 -3.75
N VAL A 26 11.26 1.23 -2.79
CA VAL A 26 11.58 2.64 -2.52
C VAL A 26 12.34 2.83 -1.20
N ASP A 27 13.05 3.95 -1.05
CA ASP A 27 13.78 4.27 0.20
C ASP A 27 12.83 4.38 1.40
N LYS A 28 13.31 3.98 2.58
CA LYS A 28 12.55 3.95 3.85
C LYS A 28 11.90 5.28 4.24
N ASN A 29 12.48 6.41 3.82
CA ASN A 29 11.95 7.73 4.15
C ASN A 29 10.93 8.25 3.14
N THR A 30 10.80 7.59 1.98
CA THR A 30 9.96 8.02 0.86
C THR A 30 8.49 8.19 1.29
N PRO A 31 7.83 7.21 1.96
CA PRO A 31 6.43 7.37 2.34
C PRO A 31 6.22 8.50 3.36
N SER A 32 7.16 8.68 4.30
CA SER A 32 7.08 9.76 5.28
C SER A 32 7.13 11.14 4.61
N ARG A 33 7.97 11.32 3.58
CA ARG A 33 8.04 12.58 2.81
C ARG A 33 6.75 12.85 2.03
N TRP A 34 6.10 11.80 1.50
CA TRP A 34 4.80 11.92 0.85
C TRP A 34 3.70 12.34 1.83
N LEU A 35 3.64 11.69 2.98
CA LEU A 35 2.64 11.97 4.01
C LEU A 35 2.77 13.37 4.59
N LYS A 36 3.99 13.90 4.67
CA LYS A 36 4.27 15.28 5.11
C LYS A 36 4.14 16.33 3.99
N GLY A 37 3.83 15.91 2.76
CA GLY A 37 3.77 16.80 1.60
C GLY A 37 5.13 17.37 1.17
N THR A 38 6.25 16.86 1.70
CA THR A 38 7.60 17.31 1.34
C THR A 38 7.93 17.00 -0.13
N THR A 39 7.44 15.87 -0.61
CA THR A 39 7.56 15.47 -2.02
C THR A 39 6.22 14.92 -2.50
N PRO A 40 5.80 15.22 -3.73
CA PRO A 40 4.55 14.71 -4.26
C PRO A 40 4.58 13.18 -4.38
N ILE A 41 3.40 12.56 -4.25
CA ILE A 41 3.23 11.13 -4.52
C ILE A 41 3.34 10.90 -6.03
N PRO A 42 4.24 10.02 -6.50
CA PRO A 42 4.36 9.71 -7.91
C PRO A 42 3.08 9.12 -8.51
N GLY A 43 2.82 9.41 -9.79
CA GLY A 43 1.61 8.97 -10.49
C GLY A 43 1.47 7.45 -10.66
N TRP A 44 2.53 6.68 -10.43
CA TRP A 44 2.48 5.21 -10.46
C TRP A 44 1.93 4.61 -9.15
N THR A 45 2.10 5.29 -8.01
CA THR A 45 1.75 4.78 -6.68
C THR A 45 0.28 4.33 -6.57
N PRO A 46 -0.72 5.08 -7.09
CA PRO A 46 -2.11 4.62 -7.05
C PRO A 46 -2.34 3.32 -7.82
N ARG A 47 -1.66 3.12 -8.96
CA ARG A 47 -1.81 1.89 -9.76
C ARG A 47 -1.17 0.70 -9.07
N PHE A 48 0.00 0.89 -8.45
CA PHE A 48 0.67 -0.14 -7.67
C PHE A 48 -0.19 -0.61 -6.50
N LEU A 49 -0.74 0.33 -5.71
CA LEU A 49 -1.59 0.01 -4.57
C LEU A 49 -2.92 -0.61 -5.01
N GLY A 50 -3.52 -0.13 -6.11
CA GLY A 50 -4.71 -0.75 -6.69
C GLY A 50 -4.48 -2.21 -7.08
N MET A 51 -3.33 -2.52 -7.70
CA MET A 51 -2.94 -3.90 -8.02
C MET A 51 -2.77 -4.74 -6.75
N ALA A 52 -2.10 -4.22 -5.72
CA ALA A 52 -1.91 -4.95 -4.46
C ALA A 52 -3.24 -5.24 -3.75
N LEU A 53 -4.17 -4.28 -3.75
CA LEU A 53 -5.51 -4.46 -3.18
C LEU A 53 -6.30 -5.53 -3.92
N GLU A 54 -6.21 -5.56 -5.25
CA GLU A 54 -6.88 -6.58 -6.05
C GLU A 54 -6.28 -7.97 -5.84
N ILE A 55 -4.96 -8.08 -5.73
CA ILE A 55 -4.30 -9.34 -5.37
C ILE A 55 -4.79 -9.83 -4.00
N ARG A 56 -4.88 -8.94 -2.99
CA ARG A 56 -5.42 -9.30 -1.68
C ARG A 56 -6.87 -9.76 -1.77
N ARG A 57 -7.70 -9.07 -2.56
CA ARG A 57 -9.10 -9.46 -2.78
C ARG A 57 -9.23 -10.83 -3.45
N LEU A 58 -8.35 -11.14 -4.40
CA LEU A 58 -8.33 -12.45 -5.06
C LEU A 58 -7.81 -13.55 -4.11
N ALA A 59 -6.84 -13.24 -3.26
CA ALA A 59 -6.29 -14.20 -2.29
C ALA A 59 -7.38 -14.74 -1.35
N THR A 60 -8.35 -13.91 -0.94
CA THR A 60 -9.46 -14.36 -0.08
C THR A 60 -10.36 -15.41 -0.71
N LEU A 61 -10.31 -15.60 -2.03
CA LEU A 61 -11.06 -16.64 -2.74
C LEU A 61 -10.36 -18.01 -2.73
N ILE A 62 -9.06 -18.03 -2.42
CA ILE A 62 -8.19 -19.21 -2.51
C ILE A 62 -7.75 -19.66 -1.11
N GLU A 63 -7.66 -18.73 -0.15
CA GLU A 63 -7.32 -19.05 1.23
C GLU A 63 -8.38 -19.97 1.85
N PRO A 64 -8.00 -21.15 2.38
CA PRO A 64 -8.94 -22.02 3.07
C PRO A 64 -9.51 -21.27 4.28
N PRO A 65 -10.82 -21.43 4.59
CA PRO A 65 -11.41 -20.78 5.74
C PRO A 65 -10.60 -21.12 6.98
N LYS A 66 -10.26 -20.08 7.74
CA LYS A 66 -9.52 -20.23 9.00
C LYS A 66 -10.31 -21.20 9.87
N ALA A 67 -9.67 -22.31 10.28
CA ALA A 67 -10.30 -23.28 11.16
C ALA A 67 -10.84 -22.55 12.40
N ALA A 68 -12.13 -22.77 12.69
CA ALA A 68 -12.87 -22.14 13.77
C ALA A 68 -12.33 -22.53 15.15
#